data_AF-A0A2V9VYF0-F1
#
_entry.id   AF-A0A2V9VYF0-F1
#
_cell.length_a   1.000
_cell.length_b   1.000
_cell.length_c   1.000
_cell.angle_alpha   90.00
_cell.angle_beta   90.00
_cell.angle_gamma   90.00
#
_symmetry.space_group_name_H-M   'P 1'
#
loop_
_entity.id
_entity.type
_entity.pdbx_description
1 polymer ?
#
loop_
_entity_poly.entity_id
_entity_poly.type
_entity_poly.pdbx_seq_one_letter_code
_entity_poly.pdbx_strand_id
1 'polypeptide(L)'
;MRARLAVLISVCVLLLTWLVWQLRSKKPAGQPAASAISTGASSVGTTIPTTPDSAPTAVYAHNLMLRKGPDFRIYVRWLRGDLVRTRQNVNPTFDDPESFRLDVKTGIIRANIGDIGNFLNAGGVANSPLRDIALLAEDDHIKLKGTLHKLISIPVELLGSVAATPDNRIQVHVTKLSVLKVPLKGLLGGLNIGVSDLFHPKGIPGIEVSGNDIFFDTLKLLPPPHIHGQLTKVRVVTPDIEEVYGNAEEAVTRFEQWRNFLRLNDGTIDFGKLTMHHVDITMVDLSDDAWFDLDLNNYQNQLVNGYTRMTPEAGLQIFMPDLDNLPKNKGNQNISMEWLKHRNLPPPPEITSK
;
A
#
# COMPACT_ATOMS: atom_id res chain seq x y z
N MET A 1 -62.59 -9.50 -15.31
CA MET A 1 -61.30 -10.26 -15.27
C MET A 1 -60.72 -10.65 -16.64
N ARG A 2 -61.50 -10.76 -17.73
CA ARG A 2 -60.99 -11.19 -19.05
C ARG A 2 -60.19 -10.14 -19.85
N ALA A 3 -60.38 -8.85 -19.60
CA ALA A 3 -59.68 -7.79 -20.33
C ALA A 3 -58.22 -7.56 -19.87
N ARG A 4 -57.89 -7.84 -18.59
CA ARG A 4 -56.52 -7.68 -18.06
C ARG A 4 -55.59 -8.82 -18.46
N LEU A 5 -56.13 -10.01 -18.76
CA LEU A 5 -55.36 -11.15 -19.24
C LEU A 5 -54.98 -11.01 -20.72
N ALA A 6 -55.84 -10.39 -21.54
CA ALA A 6 -55.56 -10.15 -22.95
C ALA A 6 -54.40 -9.16 -23.17
N VAL A 7 -54.27 -8.14 -22.31
CA VAL A 7 -53.18 -7.14 -22.41
C VAL A 7 -51.83 -7.74 -22.02
N LEU A 8 -51.78 -8.62 -21.01
CA LEU A 8 -50.52 -9.30 -20.63
C LEU A 8 -50.02 -10.26 -21.72
N ILE A 9 -50.93 -10.97 -22.40
CA ILE A 9 -50.56 -11.89 -23.48
C ILE A 9 -50.02 -11.12 -24.70
N SER A 10 -50.60 -9.97 -25.05
CA SER A 10 -50.07 -9.14 -26.15
C SER A 10 -48.67 -8.58 -25.88
N VAL A 11 -48.36 -8.20 -24.64
CA VAL A 11 -47.03 -7.68 -24.28
C VAL A 11 -45.97 -8.78 -24.29
N CYS A 12 -46.30 -10.00 -23.83
CA CYS A 12 -45.38 -11.14 -23.91
C CYS A 12 -45.12 -11.58 -25.36
N VAL A 13 -46.12 -11.55 -26.24
CA VAL A 13 -45.94 -11.88 -27.66
C VAL A 13 -45.05 -10.82 -28.35
N LEU A 14 -45.23 -9.53 -28.05
CA LEU A 14 -44.37 -8.47 -28.59
C LEU A 14 -42.91 -8.61 -28.13
N LEU A 15 -42.67 -8.91 -26.85
CA LEU A 15 -41.33 -9.14 -26.31
C LEU A 15 -40.65 -10.38 -26.91
N LEU A 16 -41.40 -11.47 -27.12
CA LEU A 16 -40.88 -12.67 -27.79
C LEU A 16 -40.57 -12.43 -29.27
N THR A 17 -41.41 -11.67 -29.99
CA THR A 17 -41.12 -11.30 -31.38
C THR A 17 -39.89 -10.40 -31.51
N TRP A 18 -39.66 -9.50 -30.55
CA TRP A 18 -38.46 -8.66 -30.53
C TRP A 18 -37.19 -9.46 -30.21
N LEU A 19 -37.26 -10.43 -29.29
CA LEU A 19 -36.14 -11.30 -28.95
C LEU A 19 -35.76 -12.22 -30.13
N VAL A 20 -36.75 -12.78 -30.84
CA VAL A 20 -36.53 -13.61 -32.04
C VAL A 20 -35.98 -12.77 -33.20
N TRP A 21 -36.33 -11.49 -33.29
CA TRP A 21 -35.77 -10.58 -34.30
C TRP A 21 -34.31 -10.24 -34.02
N GLN A 22 -33.94 -10.00 -32.75
CA GLN A 22 -32.54 -9.79 -32.36
C GLN A 22 -31.66 -11.02 -32.57
N LEU A 23 -32.21 -12.22 -32.34
CA LEU A 23 -31.51 -13.49 -32.56
C LEU A 23 -31.38 -13.89 -34.05
N ARG A 24 -32.17 -13.29 -34.96
CA ARG A 24 -32.08 -13.51 -36.42
C ARG A 24 -31.06 -12.62 -37.14
N SER A 25 -30.45 -11.65 -36.47
CA SER A 25 -29.52 -10.68 -37.09
C SER A 25 -28.06 -11.13 -37.16
N LYS A 26 -27.74 -12.40 -36.88
CA LYS A 26 -26.40 -12.96 -37.16
C LYS A 26 -26.46 -13.95 -38.33
N LYS A 27 -26.41 -13.42 -39.56
CA LYS A 27 -25.97 -14.18 -40.73
C LYS A 27 -24.43 -14.16 -40.79
N PRO A 28 -23.76 -15.30 -41.03
CA PRO A 28 -22.35 -15.31 -41.35
C PRO A 28 -22.16 -14.89 -42.81
N ALA A 29 -21.33 -13.87 -43.06
CA ALA A 29 -20.91 -13.54 -44.41
C ALA A 29 -19.85 -14.55 -44.88
N GLY A 30 -20.10 -15.09 -46.07
CA GLY A 30 -19.37 -16.18 -46.67
C GLY A 30 -17.95 -15.83 -47.10
N GLN A 31 -17.15 -16.89 -47.08
CA GLN A 31 -15.82 -17.09 -47.62
C GLN A 31 -15.81 -16.98 -49.16
N PRO A 32 -14.77 -16.39 -49.76
CA PRO A 32 -14.25 -16.82 -51.05
C PRO A 32 -12.97 -17.64 -50.84
N ALA A 33 -12.99 -18.88 -51.31
CA ALA A 33 -11.78 -19.68 -51.48
C ALA A 33 -11.16 -19.38 -52.84
N ALA A 34 -9.86 -19.05 -52.87
CA ALA A 34 -8.82 -19.75 -53.65
C ALA A 34 -7.62 -18.83 -53.93
N SER A 35 -6.47 -19.14 -53.34
CA SER A 35 -5.26 -19.56 -54.07
C SER A 35 -4.08 -19.61 -53.10
N ALA A 36 -3.53 -20.82 -52.94
CA ALA A 36 -2.27 -21.04 -52.28
C ALA A 36 -1.12 -20.61 -53.21
N ILE A 37 -0.28 -19.69 -52.76
CA ILE A 37 1.15 -19.65 -53.11
C ILE A 37 1.92 -19.36 -51.82
N SER A 38 2.66 -20.36 -51.37
CA SER A 38 3.73 -20.24 -50.38
C SER A 38 4.92 -19.52 -51.01
N THR A 39 5.38 -18.43 -50.40
CA THR A 39 6.80 -18.06 -50.20
C THR A 39 6.86 -16.64 -49.65
N GLY A 40 7.49 -16.47 -48.48
CA GLY A 40 7.82 -15.15 -47.96
C GLY A 40 7.89 -15.15 -46.44
N ALA A 41 9.10 -15.34 -45.91
CA ALA A 41 9.41 -15.24 -44.49
C ALA A 41 8.84 -13.96 -43.89
N SER A 42 7.91 -14.10 -42.96
CA SER A 42 7.56 -13.01 -42.05
C SER A 42 8.52 -13.09 -40.87
N SER A 43 9.47 -12.16 -40.85
CA SER A 43 10.21 -11.77 -39.66
C SER A 43 9.20 -11.55 -38.53
N VAL A 44 9.24 -12.40 -37.50
CA VAL A 44 8.62 -12.13 -36.22
C VAL A 44 9.39 -10.95 -35.62
N GLY A 45 8.97 -9.74 -35.98
CA GLY A 45 9.30 -8.57 -35.20
C GLY A 45 8.56 -8.72 -33.89
N THR A 46 9.30 -8.95 -32.81
CA THR A 46 8.79 -8.78 -31.45
C THR A 46 8.32 -7.33 -31.31
N THR A 47 7.05 -7.06 -31.61
CA THR A 47 6.43 -5.81 -31.20
C THR A 47 6.30 -5.89 -29.69
N ILE A 48 7.24 -5.30 -28.97
CA ILE A 48 7.09 -5.01 -27.55
C ILE A 48 5.79 -4.20 -27.44
N PRO A 49 4.76 -4.67 -26.71
CA PRO A 49 3.59 -3.86 -26.47
C PRO A 49 4.06 -2.58 -25.78
N THR A 50 3.98 -1.45 -26.48
CA THR A 50 4.34 -0.15 -25.92
C THR A 50 3.20 0.30 -25.03
N THR A 51 3.24 -0.11 -23.77
CA THR A 51 2.43 0.52 -22.73
C THR A 51 2.78 2.01 -22.71
N PRO A 52 1.81 2.95 -22.77
CA PRO A 52 2.10 4.38 -22.77
C PRO A 52 2.97 4.77 -21.56
N ASP A 53 3.91 5.72 -21.74
CA ASP A 53 4.78 6.18 -20.64
C ASP A 53 3.99 6.69 -19.42
N SER A 54 2.79 7.21 -19.64
CA SER A 54 1.88 7.71 -18.61
C SER A 54 1.04 6.63 -17.93
N ALA A 55 1.12 5.37 -18.37
CA ALA A 55 0.39 4.28 -17.77
C ALA A 55 0.86 4.04 -16.32
N PRO A 56 -0.02 3.55 -15.44
CA PRO A 56 0.38 3.11 -14.11
C PRO A 56 1.44 2.01 -14.17
N THR A 57 2.34 2.00 -13.18
CA THR A 57 3.33 0.91 -13.00
C THR A 57 2.71 -0.16 -12.11
N ALA A 58 2.53 -1.38 -12.63
CA ALA A 58 1.99 -2.50 -11.87
C ALA A 58 2.92 -2.89 -10.72
N VAL A 59 2.34 -3.13 -9.54
CA VAL A 59 3.06 -3.49 -8.31
C VAL A 59 2.66 -4.87 -7.84
N TYR A 60 3.65 -5.67 -7.47
CA TYR A 60 3.46 -6.91 -6.74
C TYR A 60 4.52 -7.02 -5.63
N ALA A 61 4.09 -7.10 -4.38
CA ALA A 61 5.02 -7.18 -3.25
C ALA A 61 4.63 -8.32 -2.31
N HIS A 62 5.63 -8.92 -1.66
CA HIS A 62 5.50 -9.95 -0.62
C HIS A 62 6.46 -9.67 0.52
N ASN A 63 5.96 -9.81 1.75
CA ASN A 63 6.71 -9.63 3.01
C ASN A 63 7.58 -8.37 3.00
N LEU A 64 6.99 -7.22 2.67
CA LEU A 64 7.68 -5.94 2.59
C LEU A 64 7.36 -5.09 3.83
N MET A 65 8.38 -4.73 4.60
CA MET A 65 8.28 -3.68 5.61
C MET A 65 8.66 -2.35 4.96
N LEU A 66 7.67 -1.49 4.75
CA LEU A 66 7.87 -0.17 4.14
C LEU A 66 7.94 0.89 5.24
N ARG A 67 9.06 1.60 5.30
CA ARG A 67 9.21 2.78 6.18
C ARG A 67 8.52 3.99 5.56
N LYS A 68 7.62 4.62 6.32
CA LYS A 68 6.82 5.79 5.92
C LYS A 68 7.18 6.98 6.81
N GLY A 69 8.39 7.49 6.63
CA GLY A 69 8.99 8.47 7.54
C GLY A 69 9.68 7.81 8.75
N PRO A 70 10.14 8.62 9.72
CA PRO A 70 10.97 8.12 10.83
C PRO A 70 10.20 7.25 11.84
N ASP A 71 8.92 7.54 12.06
CA ASP A 71 8.16 6.99 13.20
C ASP A 71 7.01 6.05 12.79
N PHE A 72 6.82 5.80 11.48
CA PHE A 72 5.73 4.97 11.00
C PHE A 72 6.20 3.96 9.96
N ARG A 73 5.76 2.72 10.12
CA ARG A 73 6.06 1.60 9.23
C ARG A 73 4.78 0.85 8.94
N ILE A 74 4.70 0.29 7.73
CA ILE A 74 3.65 -0.66 7.37
C ILE A 74 4.29 -1.96 6.91
N TYR A 75 3.55 -3.04 7.08
CA TYR A 75 4.00 -4.39 6.80
C TYR A 75 3.07 -4.99 5.75
N VAL A 76 3.51 -4.96 4.50
CA VAL A 76 2.80 -5.56 3.37
C VAL A 76 3.05 -7.06 3.40
N ARG A 77 2.05 -7.84 3.81
CA ARG A 77 2.12 -9.30 3.72
C ARG A 77 2.22 -9.72 2.27
N TRP A 78 1.30 -9.20 1.49
CA TRP A 78 1.34 -9.23 0.04
C TRP A 78 0.38 -8.19 -0.51
N LEU A 79 0.67 -7.67 -1.70
CA LEU A 79 -0.30 -6.86 -2.44
C LEU A 79 -0.09 -6.98 -3.94
N ARG A 80 -1.18 -6.73 -4.67
CA ARG A 80 -1.19 -6.44 -6.10
C ARG A 80 -1.92 -5.12 -6.32
N GLY A 81 -1.29 -4.20 -7.04
CA GLY A 81 -1.84 -2.87 -7.29
C GLY A 81 -1.09 -2.16 -8.40
N ASP A 82 -1.20 -0.84 -8.44
CA ASP A 82 -0.45 0.02 -9.35
C ASP A 82 0.12 1.25 -8.62
N LEU A 83 1.31 1.71 -9.01
CA LEU A 83 1.77 3.07 -8.70
C LEU A 83 1.13 4.03 -9.70
N VAL A 84 0.39 5.00 -9.17
CA VAL A 84 -0.33 5.99 -9.96
C VAL A 84 0.24 7.36 -9.67
N ARG A 85 0.59 8.09 -10.72
CA ARG A 85 1.14 9.44 -10.66
C ARG A 85 0.14 10.38 -9.99
N THR A 86 0.58 11.18 -9.02
CA THR A 86 -0.25 12.22 -8.38
C THR A 86 -0.24 13.52 -9.19
N ARG A 87 0.82 13.73 -9.99
CA ARG A 87 1.05 14.90 -10.83
C ARG A 87 1.22 14.45 -12.28
N GLN A 88 0.48 15.04 -13.21
CA GLN A 88 0.42 14.58 -14.61
C GLN A 88 1.79 14.54 -15.32
N ASN A 89 2.69 15.48 -15.01
CA ASN A 89 3.97 15.65 -15.70
C ASN A 89 5.18 15.21 -14.88
N VAL A 90 4.97 14.47 -13.80
CA VAL A 90 6.05 13.95 -12.94
C VAL A 90 5.95 12.43 -12.94
N ASN A 91 7.02 11.74 -13.31
CA ASN A 91 7.09 10.29 -13.13
C ASN A 91 6.96 9.95 -11.64
N PRO A 92 6.32 8.82 -11.28
CA PRO A 92 6.53 8.19 -9.99
C PRO A 92 8.03 8.04 -9.75
N THR A 93 8.49 8.46 -8.58
CA THR A 93 9.89 8.34 -8.18
C THR A 93 10.01 7.92 -6.73
N PHE A 94 10.97 7.05 -6.42
CA PHE A 94 11.26 6.71 -5.02
C PHE A 94 11.90 7.87 -4.26
N ASP A 95 12.47 8.86 -4.95
CA ASP A 95 13.08 10.02 -4.29
C ASP A 95 12.05 11.06 -3.83
N ASP A 96 10.80 10.95 -4.28
CA ASP A 96 9.69 11.81 -3.86
C ASP A 96 8.41 10.97 -3.67
N PRO A 97 8.11 10.53 -2.43
CA PRO A 97 6.91 9.76 -2.11
C PRO A 97 5.59 10.43 -2.46
N GLU A 98 5.57 11.77 -2.62
CA GLU A 98 4.36 12.50 -3.04
C GLU A 98 4.12 12.42 -4.54
N SER A 99 5.09 11.94 -5.33
CA SER A 99 4.97 11.81 -6.79
C SER A 99 3.98 10.71 -7.23
N PHE A 100 3.65 9.79 -6.33
CA PHE A 100 2.75 8.69 -6.60
C PHE A 100 1.89 8.31 -5.39
N ARG A 101 0.79 7.62 -5.68
CA ARG A 101 0.02 6.85 -4.70
C ARG A 101 0.00 5.39 -5.12
N LEU A 102 -0.20 4.51 -4.14
CA LEU A 102 -0.36 3.08 -4.39
C LEU A 102 -1.85 2.75 -4.47
N ASP A 103 -2.36 2.44 -5.66
CA ASP A 103 -3.72 1.98 -5.88
C ASP A 103 -3.76 0.45 -5.76
N VAL A 104 -4.07 -0.05 -4.55
CA VAL A 104 -4.16 -1.47 -4.21
C VAL A 104 -5.45 -2.06 -4.77
N LYS A 105 -5.31 -3.03 -5.67
CA LYS A 105 -6.43 -3.82 -6.21
C LYS A 105 -6.85 -4.89 -5.23
N THR A 106 -5.88 -5.55 -4.61
CA THR A 106 -6.09 -6.58 -3.58
C THR A 106 -4.81 -6.79 -2.78
N GLY A 107 -4.93 -7.03 -1.48
CA GLY A 107 -3.77 -7.30 -0.63
C GLY A 107 -4.09 -7.29 0.86
N ILE A 108 -3.08 -7.62 1.66
CA ILE A 108 -3.12 -7.58 3.12
C ILE A 108 -1.95 -6.72 3.62
N ILE A 109 -2.29 -5.66 4.34
CA ILE A 109 -1.33 -4.72 4.93
C ILE A 109 -1.55 -4.71 6.43
N ARG A 110 -0.46 -4.64 7.20
CA ARG A 110 -0.50 -4.54 8.65
C ARG A 110 0.19 -3.27 9.11
N ALA A 111 -0.28 -2.72 10.21
CA ALA A 111 0.37 -1.64 10.93
C ALA A 111 0.51 -2.05 12.40
N ASN A 112 1.71 -1.97 12.94
CA ASN A 112 1.94 -2.32 14.33
C ASN A 112 1.22 -1.32 15.25
N ILE A 113 0.45 -1.81 16.21
CA ILE A 113 -0.36 -0.94 17.08
C ILE A 113 0.53 -0.01 17.93
N GLY A 114 1.68 -0.51 18.40
CA GLY A 114 2.66 0.29 19.13
C GLY A 114 3.27 1.39 18.26
N ASP A 115 3.63 1.08 17.01
CA ASP A 115 4.15 2.06 16.05
C ASP A 115 3.13 3.16 15.73
N ILE A 116 1.83 2.82 15.67
CA ILE A 116 0.76 3.84 15.55
C ILE A 116 0.81 4.77 16.78
N GLY A 117 0.96 4.24 17.99
CA GLY A 117 1.10 5.04 19.21
C GLY A 117 2.30 5.99 19.16
N ASN A 118 3.44 5.51 18.65
CA ASN A 118 4.65 6.31 18.45
C ASN A 118 4.40 7.46 17.45
N PHE A 119 3.80 7.16 16.30
CA PHE A 119 3.43 8.14 15.29
C PHE A 119 2.50 9.24 15.86
N LEU A 120 1.49 8.86 16.65
CA LEU A 120 0.58 9.82 17.29
C LEU A 120 1.32 10.75 18.26
N ASN A 121 2.29 10.24 19.03
CA ASN A 121 3.09 11.03 19.98
C ASN A 121 4.13 11.93 19.30
N ALA A 122 4.71 11.49 18.17
CA ALA A 122 5.74 12.24 17.44
C ALA A 122 5.22 13.50 16.72
N GLY A 123 3.91 13.77 16.80
CA GLY A 123 3.27 14.92 16.16
C GLY A 123 2.44 14.56 14.92
N GLY A 124 2.24 13.26 14.64
CA GLY A 124 1.32 12.79 13.58
C GLY A 124 -0.13 13.28 13.76
N VAL A 125 -0.46 13.73 14.97
CA VAL A 125 -1.72 14.43 15.28
C VAL A 125 -1.36 15.76 15.95
N ALA A 126 -1.15 16.79 15.12
CA ALA A 126 -0.87 18.15 15.59
C ALA A 126 -1.99 18.63 16.53
N ASN A 127 -1.62 19.21 17.68
CA ASN A 127 -2.57 19.73 18.66
C ASN A 127 -3.62 18.66 19.03
N SER A 128 -3.25 17.58 19.72
CA SER A 128 -4.19 16.68 20.40
C SER A 128 -4.21 17.01 21.91
N PRO A 129 -5.38 17.00 22.60
CA PRO A 129 -5.39 17.19 24.05
C PRO A 129 -4.93 15.91 24.76
N LEU A 130 -4.88 14.78 24.05
CA LEU A 130 -4.38 13.51 24.52
C LEU A 130 -2.87 13.39 24.26
N ARG A 131 -2.11 13.03 25.30
CA ARG A 131 -0.65 12.85 25.29
C ARG A 131 -0.28 11.52 25.94
N ASP A 132 1.01 11.17 25.88
CA ASP A 132 1.57 9.93 26.44
C ASP A 132 0.79 8.69 25.97
N ILE A 133 0.46 8.67 24.67
CA ILE A 133 -0.42 7.66 24.09
C ILE A 133 0.32 6.33 24.04
N ALA A 134 -0.22 5.31 24.69
CA ALA A 134 0.18 3.94 24.55
C ALA A 134 -0.98 3.15 23.94
N LEU A 135 -0.73 2.57 22.77
CA LEU A 135 -1.68 1.70 22.08
C LEU A 135 -1.24 0.25 22.22
N LEU A 136 -2.21 -0.64 22.46
CA LEU A 136 -2.00 -2.08 22.64
C LEU A 136 -3.15 -2.85 21.99
N ALA A 137 -2.88 -4.08 21.56
CA ALA A 137 -3.94 -5.04 21.30
C ALA A 137 -4.44 -5.62 22.64
N GLU A 138 -5.76 -5.67 22.82
CA GLU A 138 -6.42 -6.40 23.91
C GLU A 138 -7.50 -7.27 23.26
N ASP A 139 -7.21 -8.55 23.09
CA ASP A 139 -8.02 -9.51 22.31
C ASP A 139 -8.27 -9.03 20.86
N ASP A 140 -9.53 -8.83 20.48
CA ASP A 140 -9.96 -8.29 19.18
C ASP A 140 -10.17 -6.76 19.19
N HIS A 141 -9.79 -6.10 20.30
CA HIS A 141 -9.92 -4.67 20.49
C HIS A 141 -8.55 -3.97 20.50
N ILE A 142 -8.59 -2.68 20.21
CA ILE A 142 -7.49 -1.76 20.51
C ILE A 142 -7.73 -1.15 21.87
N LYS A 143 -6.70 -1.20 22.72
CA LYS A 143 -6.64 -0.47 23.97
C LYS A 143 -5.75 0.75 23.81
N LEU A 144 -6.28 1.90 24.18
CA LEU A 144 -5.53 3.14 24.34
C LEU A 144 -5.41 3.46 25.82
N LYS A 145 -4.19 3.81 26.24
CA LYS A 145 -3.93 4.54 27.48
C LYS A 145 -3.30 5.88 27.14
N GLY A 146 -3.63 6.92 27.89
CA GLY A 146 -2.99 8.22 27.72
C GLY A 146 -3.41 9.21 28.79
N THR A 147 -2.86 10.42 28.67
CA THR A 147 -3.17 11.54 29.55
C THR A 147 -3.95 12.59 28.79
N LEU A 148 -5.21 12.82 29.16
CA LEU A 148 -6.02 13.90 28.63
C LEU A 148 -5.69 15.19 29.37
N HIS A 149 -5.18 16.19 28.64
CA HIS A 149 -4.92 17.53 29.14
C HIS A 149 -6.05 18.48 28.78
N LYS A 150 -6.82 18.89 29.79
CA LYS A 150 -7.78 19.99 29.72
C LYS A 150 -7.37 21.08 30.72
N LEU A 151 -8.24 21.42 31.68
CA LEU A 151 -7.87 22.24 32.85
C LEU A 151 -6.91 21.51 33.79
N ILE A 152 -7.05 20.19 33.87
CA ILE A 152 -6.18 19.29 34.62
C ILE A 152 -5.76 18.13 33.72
N SER A 153 -4.65 17.48 34.08
CA SER A 153 -4.17 16.26 33.43
C SER A 153 -4.89 15.06 34.03
N ILE A 154 -5.57 14.29 33.20
CA ILE A 154 -6.43 13.19 33.62
C ILE A 154 -6.00 11.92 32.87
N PRO A 155 -5.57 10.85 33.56
CA PRO A 155 -5.29 9.59 32.89
C PRO A 155 -6.59 8.94 32.41
N VAL A 156 -6.60 8.54 31.14
CA VAL A 156 -7.73 7.92 30.47
C VAL A 156 -7.33 6.57 29.88
N GLU A 157 -8.29 5.65 29.86
CA GLU A 157 -8.19 4.36 29.20
C GLU A 157 -9.41 4.18 28.29
N LEU A 158 -9.18 3.76 27.05
CA LEU A 158 -10.19 3.51 26.04
C LEU A 158 -10.02 2.10 25.49
N LEU A 159 -11.14 1.42 25.27
CA LEU A 159 -11.20 0.15 24.54
C LEU A 159 -12.14 0.34 23.35
N GLY A 160 -11.72 -0.08 22.16
CA GLY A 160 -12.50 0.05 20.95
C GLY A 160 -12.31 -1.11 19.98
N SER A 161 -13.41 -1.49 19.33
CA SER A 161 -13.38 -2.47 18.23
C SER A 161 -13.08 -1.77 16.91
N VAL A 162 -12.46 -2.48 15.96
CA VAL A 162 -12.11 -1.93 14.64
C VAL A 162 -12.95 -2.54 13.52
N ALA A 163 -13.30 -1.71 12.53
CA ALA A 163 -14.00 -2.16 11.34
C ALA A 163 -13.63 -1.30 10.12
N ALA A 164 -13.83 -1.87 8.92
CA ALA A 164 -13.83 -1.11 7.68
C ALA A 164 -15.20 -0.47 7.46
N THR A 165 -15.23 0.78 6.99
CA THR A 165 -16.47 1.44 6.58
C THR A 165 -16.70 1.36 5.07
N PRO A 166 -17.95 1.50 4.59
CA PRO A 166 -18.26 1.50 3.15
C PRO A 166 -17.56 2.60 2.34
N ASP A 167 -17.13 3.68 2.99
CA ASP A 167 -16.42 4.80 2.37
C ASP A 167 -14.88 4.71 2.50
N ASN A 168 -14.35 3.52 2.76
CA ASN A 168 -12.92 3.20 2.85
C ASN A 168 -12.17 3.89 4.00
N ARG A 169 -12.86 4.12 5.12
CA ARG A 169 -12.24 4.58 6.37
C ARG A 169 -12.13 3.42 7.36
N ILE A 170 -11.26 3.61 8.34
CA ILE A 170 -11.19 2.73 9.51
C ILE A 170 -12.10 3.32 10.58
N GLN A 171 -13.04 2.54 11.07
CA GLN A 171 -13.86 2.90 12.23
C GLN A 171 -13.29 2.23 13.48
N VAL A 172 -13.11 3.03 14.53
CA VAL A 172 -12.95 2.54 15.90
C VAL A 172 -14.24 2.83 16.64
N HIS A 173 -15.01 1.78 16.97
CA HIS A 173 -16.19 1.89 17.82
C HIS A 173 -15.77 1.73 19.28
N VAL A 174 -15.85 2.81 20.05
CA VAL A 174 -15.46 2.85 21.45
C VAL A 174 -16.50 2.11 22.30
N THR A 175 -16.11 0.96 22.83
CA THR A 175 -16.96 0.13 23.70
C THR A 175 -16.83 0.53 25.16
N LYS A 176 -15.68 1.11 25.54
CA LYS A 176 -15.43 1.57 26.91
C LYS A 176 -14.51 2.78 26.91
N LEU A 177 -14.89 3.80 27.67
CA LEU A 177 -14.03 4.93 28.05
C LEU A 177 -14.02 5.05 29.56
N SER A 178 -12.83 5.07 30.14
CA SER A 178 -12.59 5.11 31.59
C SER A 178 -11.65 6.23 31.94
N VAL A 179 -12.00 6.94 33.01
CA VAL A 179 -11.21 8.01 33.59
C VAL A 179 -10.64 7.46 34.89
N LEU A 180 -9.32 7.28 34.96
CA LEU A 180 -8.70 6.67 36.14
C LEU A 180 -8.80 7.67 37.31
N LYS A 181 -9.21 7.15 38.48
CA LYS A 181 -9.61 7.94 39.66
C LYS A 181 -8.50 8.92 40.08
N VAL A 182 -8.61 10.16 39.64
CA VAL A 182 -7.85 11.28 40.19
C VAL A 182 -8.42 11.55 41.59
N PRO A 183 -7.60 11.62 42.66
CA PRO A 183 -8.07 11.94 44.01
C PRO A 183 -8.51 13.41 44.10
N LEU A 184 -9.69 13.71 43.56
CA LEU A 184 -10.27 15.05 43.54
C LEU A 184 -10.96 15.31 44.88
N LYS A 185 -10.16 15.65 45.92
CA LYS A 185 -10.69 16.26 47.16
C LYS A 185 -11.23 17.66 46.81
N GLY A 186 -12.47 17.75 46.31
CA GLY A 186 -13.20 19.03 46.18
C GLY A 186 -13.93 19.29 44.86
N LEU A 187 -13.79 18.45 43.83
CA LEU A 187 -14.51 18.60 42.55
C LEU A 187 -15.58 17.50 42.42
N LEU A 188 -16.64 17.60 43.23
CA LEU A 188 -17.83 16.75 43.13
C LEU A 188 -18.84 17.33 42.13
N GLY A 189 -18.41 17.45 40.88
CA GLY A 189 -19.27 17.76 39.74
C GLY A 189 -18.76 16.98 38.54
N GLY A 190 -19.59 16.07 38.02
CA GLY A 190 -19.21 15.04 37.05
C GLY A 190 -18.36 15.55 35.89
N LEU A 191 -17.16 14.98 35.75
CA LEU A 191 -16.39 15.04 34.51
C LEU A 191 -17.10 14.13 33.49
N ASN A 192 -18.09 14.69 32.79
CA ASN A 192 -18.69 14.05 31.61
C ASN A 192 -17.65 14.09 30.48
N ILE A 193 -16.73 13.12 30.45
CA ILE A 193 -15.72 12.98 29.40
C ILE A 193 -16.27 12.01 28.36
N GLY A 194 -16.51 12.51 27.15
CA GLY A 194 -16.88 11.72 25.97
C GLY A 194 -15.70 11.47 25.03
N VAL A 195 -15.94 10.70 23.97
CA VAL A 195 -14.90 10.39 22.95
C VAL A 195 -14.42 11.66 22.24
N SER A 196 -15.33 12.58 21.91
CA SER A 196 -15.00 13.86 21.26
C SER A 196 -14.05 14.73 22.08
N ASP A 197 -14.05 14.56 23.41
CA ASP A 197 -13.16 15.31 24.31
C ASP A 197 -11.70 14.89 24.21
N LEU A 198 -11.43 13.74 23.60
CA LEU A 198 -10.08 13.23 23.35
C LEU A 198 -9.40 13.92 22.16
N PHE A 199 -10.12 14.75 21.41
CA PHE A 199 -9.66 15.42 20.21
C PHE A 199 -9.82 16.93 20.33
N HIS A 200 -9.06 17.70 19.56
CA HIS A 200 -9.23 19.15 19.56
C HIS A 200 -10.56 19.54 18.91
N PRO A 201 -11.23 20.61 19.39
CA PRO A 201 -12.49 21.08 18.79
C PRO A 201 -12.37 21.50 17.33
N LYS A 202 -11.16 21.90 16.90
CA LYS A 202 -10.87 22.25 15.50
C LYS A 202 -10.72 21.01 14.60
N GLY A 203 -10.78 19.81 15.17
CA GLY A 203 -10.55 18.54 14.48
C GLY A 203 -9.08 18.30 14.18
N ILE A 204 -8.80 17.10 13.68
CA ILE A 204 -7.52 16.71 13.11
C ILE A 204 -7.79 16.25 11.67
N PRO A 205 -7.03 16.72 10.66
CA PRO A 205 -7.18 16.25 9.30
C PRO A 205 -7.14 14.72 9.22
N GLY A 206 -8.18 14.13 8.62
CA GLY A 206 -8.31 12.68 8.51
C GLY A 206 -8.90 11.97 9.72
N ILE A 207 -9.32 12.69 10.77
CA ILE A 207 -10.02 12.12 11.93
C ILE A 207 -11.38 12.80 12.09
N GLU A 208 -12.43 11.99 12.16
CA GLU A 208 -13.79 12.42 12.46
C GLU A 208 -14.32 11.65 13.67
N VAL A 209 -15.03 12.33 14.58
CA VAL A 209 -15.65 11.70 15.75
C VAL A 209 -17.15 11.94 15.69
N SER A 210 -17.93 10.87 15.82
CA SER A 210 -19.39 10.92 15.87
C SER A 210 -19.91 9.97 16.93
N GLY A 211 -20.46 10.51 18.02
CA GLY A 211 -20.89 9.70 19.16
C GLY A 211 -19.73 8.92 19.79
N ASN A 212 -19.82 7.59 19.73
CA ASN A 212 -18.79 6.67 20.22
C ASN A 212 -17.86 6.15 19.11
N ASP A 213 -18.02 6.65 17.88
CA ASP A 213 -17.25 6.21 16.72
C ASP A 213 -16.17 7.24 16.38
N ILE A 214 -14.98 6.72 16.08
CA ILE A 214 -13.86 7.49 15.55
C ILE A 214 -13.56 6.94 14.16
N PHE A 215 -13.61 7.80 13.15
CA PHE A 215 -13.33 7.45 11.77
C PHE A 215 -11.98 8.01 11.35
N PHE A 216 -11.11 7.15 10.81
CA PHE A 216 -9.79 7.50 10.32
C PHE A 216 -9.76 7.38 8.79
N ASP A 217 -9.52 8.50 8.13
CA ASP A 217 -9.21 8.62 6.71
C ASP A 217 -7.68 8.61 6.56
N THR A 218 -7.14 7.42 6.29
CA THR A 218 -5.69 7.15 6.20
C THR A 218 -5.02 7.92 5.05
N LEU A 219 -5.79 8.35 4.04
CA LEU A 219 -5.30 9.16 2.94
C LEU A 219 -4.94 10.59 3.36
N LYS A 220 -5.58 11.11 4.41
CA LYS A 220 -5.30 12.43 4.96
C LYS A 220 -4.42 12.37 6.20
N LEU A 221 -4.54 11.31 6.99
CA LEU A 221 -3.87 11.17 8.26
C LEU A 221 -2.41 10.72 8.13
N LEU A 222 -2.14 9.74 7.26
CA LEU A 222 -0.82 9.12 7.16
C LEU A 222 0.06 9.85 6.13
N PRO A 223 1.38 9.90 6.34
CA PRO A 223 2.30 10.49 5.36
C PRO A 223 2.27 9.73 4.02
N PRO A 224 2.80 10.33 2.94
CA PRO A 224 2.99 9.65 1.66
C PRO A 224 3.97 8.45 1.76
N PRO A 225 3.96 7.52 0.79
CA PRO A 225 2.98 7.42 -0.29
C PRO A 225 1.62 6.97 0.25
N HIS A 226 0.54 7.59 -0.25
CA HIS A 226 -0.81 7.25 0.16
C HIS A 226 -1.27 5.93 -0.46
N ILE A 227 -2.01 5.14 0.31
CA ILE A 227 -2.52 3.83 -0.13
C ILE A 227 -4.01 3.96 -0.38
N HIS A 228 -4.41 3.84 -1.63
CA HIS A 228 -5.79 3.80 -2.05
C HIS A 228 -6.21 2.37 -2.33
N GLY A 229 -7.46 2.05 -2.08
CA GLY A 229 -8.03 0.76 -2.42
C GLY A 229 -9.38 0.57 -1.75
N GLN A 230 -10.10 -0.46 -2.17
CA GLN A 230 -11.34 -0.84 -1.50
C GLN A 230 -10.99 -1.53 -0.18
N LEU A 231 -11.18 -0.88 0.96
CA LEU A 231 -10.93 -1.48 2.26
C LEU A 231 -12.14 -2.36 2.64
N THR A 232 -11.93 -3.68 2.67
CA THR A 232 -13.03 -4.65 2.86
C THR A 232 -13.09 -5.23 4.27
N LYS A 233 -11.96 -5.24 4.98
CA LYS A 233 -11.90 -5.72 6.37
C LYS A 233 -10.79 -5.01 7.13
N VAL A 234 -11.06 -4.70 8.39
CA VAL A 234 -10.06 -4.32 9.38
C VAL A 234 -10.24 -5.23 10.58
N ARG A 235 -9.15 -5.74 11.15
CA ARG A 235 -9.19 -6.54 12.39
C ARG A 235 -7.92 -6.34 13.21
N VAL A 236 -8.02 -6.56 14.51
CA VAL A 236 -6.83 -6.70 15.36
C VAL A 236 -6.24 -8.10 15.16
N VAL A 237 -4.95 -8.15 14.84
CA VAL A 237 -4.15 -9.38 14.76
C VAL A 237 -2.88 -9.10 15.55
N THR A 238 -2.92 -9.36 16.86
CA THR A 238 -1.86 -8.99 17.81
C THR A 238 -0.45 -9.32 17.27
N PRO A 239 0.48 -8.35 17.24
CA PRO A 239 0.40 -6.98 17.79
C PRO A 239 -0.07 -5.89 16.81
N ASP A 240 -0.68 -6.26 15.69
CA ASP A 240 -0.97 -5.36 14.57
C ASP A 240 -2.47 -5.09 14.37
N ILE A 241 -2.77 -4.01 13.66
CA ILE A 241 -4.03 -3.88 12.91
C ILE A 241 -3.78 -4.43 11.52
N GLU A 242 -4.64 -5.32 11.06
CA GLU A 242 -4.63 -5.84 9.70
C GLU A 242 -5.74 -5.21 8.87
N GLU A 243 -5.35 -4.65 7.73
CA GLU A 243 -6.20 -4.08 6.69
C GLU A 243 -6.21 -5.01 5.48
N VAL A 244 -7.40 -5.39 5.04
CA VAL A 244 -7.63 -6.24 3.87
C VAL A 244 -8.24 -5.38 2.77
N TYR A 245 -7.60 -5.39 1.61
CA TYR A 245 -8.02 -4.63 0.44
C TYR A 245 -8.61 -5.56 -0.64
N GLY A 246 -9.70 -5.12 -1.25
CA GLY A 246 -10.43 -5.83 -2.30
C GLY A 246 -10.92 -7.21 -1.85
N ASN A 247 -11.06 -8.14 -2.80
CA ASN A 247 -11.32 -9.55 -2.52
C ASN A 247 -10.01 -10.32 -2.31
N ALA A 248 -9.20 -9.86 -1.34
CA ALA A 248 -8.05 -10.63 -0.90
C ALA A 248 -8.54 -11.87 -0.15
N GLU A 249 -8.54 -13.02 -0.84
CA GLU A 249 -8.71 -14.31 -0.17
C GLU A 249 -7.55 -14.52 0.83
N GLU A 250 -7.78 -15.29 1.89
CA GLU A 250 -6.71 -15.83 2.75
C GLU A 250 -5.76 -16.80 1.99
N ALA A 251 -5.86 -16.84 0.66
CA ALA A 251 -5.18 -17.75 -0.27
C ALA A 251 -3.64 -17.67 -0.25
N VAL A 252 -3.04 -16.68 0.42
CA VAL A 252 -1.62 -16.70 0.79
C VAL A 252 -1.45 -17.16 2.24
N THR A 253 -2.07 -18.29 2.58
CA THR A 253 -1.95 -18.95 3.90
C THR A 253 -0.54 -19.48 4.14
N ARG A 254 0.37 -19.32 3.16
CA ARG A 254 1.78 -19.70 3.22
C ARG A 254 2.74 -18.59 2.74
N PHE A 255 2.55 -17.35 3.19
CA PHE A 255 3.45 -16.22 2.87
C PHE A 255 4.90 -16.52 3.28
N GLU A 256 5.12 -17.39 4.26
CA GLU A 256 6.44 -17.85 4.72
C GLU A 256 7.20 -18.68 3.68
N GLN A 257 6.53 -19.16 2.63
CA GLN A 257 7.17 -19.89 1.53
C GLN A 257 7.66 -18.96 0.42
N TRP A 258 7.26 -17.69 0.45
CA TRP A 258 7.68 -16.71 -0.54
C TRP A 258 8.95 -16.01 -0.08
N ARG A 259 9.83 -15.69 -1.05
CA ARG A 259 10.89 -14.70 -0.81
C ARG A 259 10.27 -13.34 -0.54
N ASN A 260 10.99 -12.49 0.17
CA ASN A 260 10.58 -11.11 0.36
C ASN A 260 11.02 -10.30 -0.88
N PHE A 261 10.07 -9.63 -1.54
CA PHE A 261 10.38 -8.89 -2.77
C PHE A 261 9.37 -7.79 -3.07
N LEU A 262 9.80 -6.85 -3.90
CA LEU A 262 8.98 -5.86 -4.58
C LEU A 262 9.23 -5.97 -6.09
N ARG A 263 8.19 -6.24 -6.86
CA ARG A 263 8.23 -6.30 -8.32
C ARG A 263 7.37 -5.18 -8.91
N LEU A 264 7.94 -4.52 -9.92
CA LEU A 264 7.36 -3.41 -10.64
C LEU A 264 7.42 -3.73 -12.13
N ASN A 265 6.30 -3.58 -12.83
CA ASN A 265 6.24 -3.81 -14.28
C ASN A 265 5.47 -2.67 -14.95
N ASP A 266 5.79 -2.41 -16.21
CA ASP A 266 5.13 -1.41 -17.07
C ASP A 266 5.22 0.04 -16.56
N GLY A 267 4.68 0.97 -17.35
CA GLY A 267 4.72 2.41 -17.05
C GLY A 267 6.15 2.96 -17.03
N THR A 268 6.32 4.08 -16.33
CA THR A 268 7.61 4.77 -16.21
C THR A 268 7.88 5.13 -14.77
N ILE A 269 9.08 4.85 -14.26
CA ILE A 269 9.53 5.34 -12.95
C ILE A 269 10.89 6.03 -13.08
N ASP A 270 11.12 6.99 -12.19
CA ASP A 270 12.46 7.49 -11.92
C ASP A 270 13.01 6.88 -10.62
N PHE A 271 14.31 6.59 -10.58
CA PHE A 271 15.04 6.26 -9.36
C PHE A 271 16.44 6.86 -9.42
N GLY A 272 16.71 7.81 -8.53
CA GLY A 272 17.93 8.58 -8.45
C GLY A 272 18.06 9.48 -9.67
N LYS A 273 18.96 9.12 -10.58
CA LYS A 273 19.18 9.85 -11.85
C LYS A 273 18.71 9.08 -13.07
N LEU A 274 18.09 7.92 -12.86
CA LEU A 274 17.70 7.00 -13.91
C LEU A 274 16.19 7.07 -14.12
N THR A 275 15.79 7.08 -15.39
CA THR A 275 14.40 6.90 -15.80
C THR A 275 14.31 5.55 -16.52
N MET A 276 13.40 4.69 -16.07
CA MET A 276 13.10 3.43 -16.74
C MET A 276 11.71 3.51 -17.37
N HIS A 277 11.67 3.47 -18.69
CA HIS A 277 10.46 3.28 -19.47
C HIS A 277 10.15 1.79 -19.58
N HIS A 278 8.86 1.42 -19.60
CA HIS A 278 8.41 0.02 -19.57
C HIS A 278 9.09 -0.75 -18.44
N VAL A 279 8.85 -0.31 -17.20
CA VAL A 279 9.54 -0.83 -16.02
C VAL A 279 9.53 -2.36 -16.02
N ASP A 280 10.66 -2.96 -15.69
CA ASP A 280 10.81 -4.39 -15.38
C ASP A 280 11.85 -4.47 -14.27
N ILE A 281 11.40 -4.23 -13.04
CA ILE A 281 12.27 -4.20 -11.85
C ILE A 281 11.77 -5.22 -10.85
N THR A 282 12.68 -6.04 -10.34
CA THR A 282 12.43 -6.89 -9.17
C THR A 282 13.50 -6.60 -8.13
N MET A 283 13.09 -6.04 -7.00
CA MET A 283 13.90 -5.90 -5.80
C MET A 283 13.67 -7.12 -4.91
N VAL A 284 14.74 -7.83 -4.54
CA VAL A 284 14.70 -9.05 -3.74
C VAL A 284 15.54 -8.82 -2.50
N ASP A 285 14.98 -9.19 -1.35
CA ASP A 285 15.69 -9.21 -0.09
C ASP A 285 16.78 -10.28 -0.08
N LEU A 286 17.96 -9.91 0.42
CA LEU A 286 19.10 -10.82 0.58
C LEU A 286 19.17 -11.46 1.97
N SER A 287 18.41 -10.97 2.95
CA SER A 287 18.42 -11.53 4.28
C SER A 287 17.53 -12.78 4.38
N ASP A 288 17.66 -13.47 5.52
CA ASP A 288 16.75 -14.54 5.93
C ASP A 288 15.70 -14.02 6.94
N ASP A 289 15.52 -12.70 7.02
CA ASP A 289 14.56 -12.08 7.93
C ASP A 289 13.12 -12.26 7.42
N ALA A 290 12.17 -12.12 8.34
CA ALA A 290 10.75 -12.30 8.03
C ALA A 290 10.18 -11.19 7.12
N TRP A 291 10.89 -10.07 6.99
CA TRP A 291 10.45 -8.88 6.28
C TRP A 291 11.60 -8.21 5.55
N PHE A 292 11.36 -7.84 4.29
CA PHE A 292 12.26 -6.98 3.54
C PHE A 292 12.14 -5.55 4.06
N ASP A 293 13.18 -5.04 4.71
CA ASP A 293 13.22 -3.65 5.19
C ASP A 293 13.54 -2.69 4.05
N LEU A 294 12.52 -1.98 3.54
CA LEU A 294 12.68 -0.99 2.48
C LEU A 294 12.35 0.42 2.99
N ASP A 295 13.34 1.30 2.88
CA ASP A 295 13.17 2.74 3.11
C ASP A 295 13.26 3.50 1.80
N LEU A 296 12.11 3.90 1.24
CA LEU A 296 12.08 4.64 -0.02
C LEU A 296 12.79 5.99 0.06
N ASN A 297 12.93 6.61 1.24
CA ASN A 297 13.65 7.88 1.36
C ASN A 297 15.17 7.68 1.45
N ASN A 298 15.62 6.48 1.87
CA ASN A 298 17.03 6.17 2.08
C ASN A 298 17.54 4.97 1.26
N TYR A 299 16.76 4.49 0.28
CA TYR A 299 17.02 3.27 -0.48
C TYR A 299 18.38 3.28 -1.18
N GLN A 300 18.91 4.46 -1.54
CA GLN A 300 20.22 4.59 -2.18
C GLN A 300 21.34 3.99 -1.30
N ASN A 301 21.24 4.11 0.03
CA ASN A 301 22.22 3.50 0.94
C ASN A 301 22.19 1.97 0.88
N GLN A 302 21.02 1.38 0.71
CA GLN A 302 20.86 -0.06 0.51
C GLN A 302 21.32 -0.47 -0.89
N LEU A 303 20.96 0.31 -1.91
CA LEU A 303 21.28 0.05 -3.31
C LEU A 303 22.80 -0.02 -3.55
N VAL A 304 23.57 0.91 -2.98
CA VAL A 304 25.04 0.95 -3.12
C VAL A 304 25.72 -0.26 -2.48
N ASN A 305 25.10 -0.86 -1.46
CA ASN A 305 25.62 -2.06 -0.80
C ASN A 305 24.98 -3.36 -1.32
N GLY A 306 24.01 -3.25 -2.22
CA GLY A 306 23.39 -4.38 -2.89
C GLY A 306 24.13 -4.75 -4.17
N TYR A 307 23.50 -5.61 -4.97
CA TYR A 307 23.96 -5.83 -6.33
C TYR A 307 22.81 -5.94 -7.32
N THR A 308 23.03 -5.38 -8.51
CA THR A 308 22.07 -5.41 -9.60
C THR A 308 22.53 -6.37 -10.69
N ARG A 309 21.59 -7.15 -11.23
CA ARG A 309 21.74 -7.94 -12.45
C ARG A 309 20.75 -7.43 -13.48
N MET A 310 21.20 -7.32 -14.73
CA MET A 310 20.30 -7.05 -15.84
C MET A 310 19.74 -8.37 -16.37
N THR A 311 18.44 -8.42 -16.67
CA THR A 311 17.83 -9.57 -17.34
C THR A 311 18.15 -9.55 -18.84
N PRO A 312 18.02 -10.68 -19.57
CA PRO A 312 18.16 -10.69 -21.03
C PRO A 312 17.20 -9.71 -21.74
N GLU A 313 16.06 -9.41 -21.12
CA GLU A 313 15.04 -8.49 -21.60
C GLU A 313 15.31 -7.01 -21.22
N ALA A 314 16.51 -6.71 -20.70
CA ALA A 314 16.92 -5.40 -20.22
C ALA A 314 16.15 -4.87 -18.98
N GLY A 315 15.52 -5.77 -18.23
CA GLY A 315 15.01 -5.52 -16.88
C GLY A 315 16.11 -5.54 -15.82
N LEU A 316 15.77 -5.16 -14.58
CA LEU A 316 16.69 -5.14 -13.44
C LEU A 316 16.22 -6.07 -12.32
N GLN A 317 17.12 -6.94 -11.87
CA GLN A 317 17.01 -7.68 -10.63
C GLN A 317 17.97 -7.07 -9.62
N ILE A 318 17.44 -6.44 -8.58
CA ILE A 318 18.20 -5.74 -7.56
C ILE A 318 18.13 -6.56 -6.28
N PHE A 319 19.27 -7.00 -5.78
CA PHE A 319 19.36 -7.77 -4.55
C PHE A 319 19.82 -6.84 -3.44
N MET A 320 18.93 -6.59 -2.47
CA MET A 320 19.07 -5.52 -1.48
C MET A 320 19.38 -6.09 -0.09
N PRO A 321 20.41 -5.58 0.60
CA PRO A 321 20.62 -5.88 2.01
C PRO A 321 19.66 -5.07 2.89
N ASP A 322 19.35 -5.59 4.07
CA ASP A 322 18.66 -4.83 5.09
C ASP A 322 19.49 -3.67 5.63
N LEU A 323 18.81 -2.60 6.04
CA LEU A 323 19.42 -1.37 6.55
C LEU A 323 20.35 -1.62 7.75
N ASP A 324 19.94 -2.51 8.66
CA ASP A 324 20.68 -2.78 9.90
C ASP A 324 21.97 -3.58 9.66
N ASN A 325 22.11 -4.18 8.48
CA ASN A 325 23.28 -4.96 8.06
C ASN A 325 24.28 -4.14 7.22
N LEU A 326 24.01 -2.85 6.99
CA LEU A 326 24.89 -2.00 6.19
C LEU A 326 26.22 -1.71 6.91
N PRO A 327 27.37 -1.78 6.21
CA PRO A 327 28.65 -1.45 6.79
C PRO A 327 28.68 0.01 7.24
N LYS A 328 29.07 0.25 8.49
CA LYS A 328 29.17 1.61 9.08
C LYS A 328 30.26 2.47 8.44
N ASN A 329 31.17 1.85 7.68
CA ASN A 329 32.30 2.52 7.07
C ASN A 329 32.02 2.79 5.58
N LYS A 330 31.89 4.07 5.22
CA LYS A 330 31.64 4.54 3.85
C LYS A 330 32.93 4.46 3.02
N GLY A 331 33.44 3.24 2.81
CA GLY A 331 34.51 3.03 1.84
C GLY A 331 34.08 3.60 0.48
N ASN A 332 34.92 4.41 -0.14
CA ASN A 332 34.59 5.03 -1.42
C ASN A 332 34.62 3.94 -2.51
N GLN A 333 33.47 3.36 -2.86
CA GLN A 333 33.33 2.32 -3.89
C GLN A 333 33.53 2.85 -5.32
N ASN A 334 34.06 4.06 -5.48
CA ASN A 334 34.30 4.66 -6.77
C ASN A 334 35.47 3.98 -7.48
N ILE A 335 35.26 3.68 -8.77
CA ILE A 335 36.35 3.26 -9.64
C ILE A 335 37.32 4.44 -9.82
N SER A 336 38.57 4.26 -9.42
CA SER A 336 39.59 5.31 -9.53
C SER A 336 40.08 5.47 -10.96
N MET A 337 40.43 6.71 -11.35
CA MET A 337 41.09 6.98 -12.62
C MET A 337 42.42 6.23 -12.76
N GLU A 338 43.10 5.96 -11.65
CA GLU A 338 44.33 5.16 -11.66
C GLU A 338 44.06 3.71 -12.04
N TRP A 339 43.02 3.07 -11.50
CA TRP A 339 42.64 1.72 -11.94
C TRP A 339 42.28 1.70 -13.43
N LEU A 340 41.50 2.68 -13.91
CA LEU A 340 41.11 2.79 -15.32
C LEU A 340 42.29 2.92 -16.30
N LYS A 341 43.39 3.54 -15.87
CA LYS A 341 44.61 3.66 -16.70
C LYS A 341 45.36 2.34 -16.86
N HIS A 342 45.16 1.37 -15.96
CA HIS A 342 45.94 0.15 -15.89
C HIS A 342 45.10 -1.07 -16.26
N ARG A 343 44.85 -1.28 -17.56
CA ARG A 343 43.99 -2.36 -18.11
C ARG A 343 44.30 -3.79 -17.65
N ASN A 344 45.51 -4.03 -17.14
CA ASN A 344 45.96 -5.35 -16.69
C ASN A 344 45.75 -5.56 -15.18
N LEU A 345 45.33 -4.54 -14.43
CA LEU A 345 44.95 -4.73 -13.04
C LEU A 345 43.65 -5.54 -12.97
N PRO A 346 43.54 -6.47 -12.01
CA PRO A 346 42.30 -7.18 -11.79
C PRO A 346 41.20 -6.18 -11.41
N PRO A 347 39.93 -6.47 -11.69
CA PRO A 347 38.83 -5.66 -11.20
C PRO A 347 38.87 -5.56 -9.66
N PRO A 348 38.30 -4.48 -9.08
CA PRO A 348 38.17 -4.36 -7.64
C PRO A 348 37.66 -5.66 -7.00
N PRO A 349 38.25 -6.12 -5.89
CA PRO A 349 37.89 -7.40 -5.26
C PRO A 349 36.40 -7.52 -4.92
N GLU A 350 35.78 -6.39 -4.60
CA GLU A 350 34.34 -6.24 -4.30
C GLU A 350 33.43 -6.61 -5.48
N ILE A 351 33.95 -6.58 -6.72
CA ILE A 351 33.22 -6.93 -7.94
C ILE A 351 33.40 -8.42 -8.28
N THR A 352 34.54 -9.02 -7.91
CA THR A 352 34.92 -10.39 -8.30
C THR A 352 34.63 -11.45 -7.25
N SER A 353 34.27 -11.06 -6.02
CA SER A 353 34.01 -11.96 -4.88
C SER A 353 32.64 -12.67 -4.90
N LYS A 354 32.01 -12.83 -6.06
CA LYS A 354 30.67 -13.44 -6.18
C LYS A 354 30.69 -14.94 -6.40
#